data_AF-A0A8H9M956-F1
#
_entry.id   AF-A0A8H9M956-F1
#
_cell.length_a   1.000
_cell.length_b   1.000
_cell.length_c   1.000
_cell.angle_alpha   90.00
_cell.angle_beta   90.00
_cell.angle_gamma   90.00
#
_symmetry.space_group_name_H-M   'P 1'
#
loop_
_entity.id
_entity.type
_entity.pdbx_description
1 polymer ?
#
loop_
_entity_poly.entity_id
_entity_poly.type
_entity_poly.pdbx_seq_one_letter_code
_entity_poly.pdbx_strand_id
1 'polypeptide(L)'
;MVIKDSILDILDVLPSAERRLADVVLSHMGQLATYSAQELAEKAGVSAATAVRFFRRLGFNGFNEFRVTAREQMGDGAPFKRLHSMSSSGIQANMSPFINADVQNISTTFQNITEQHLENFTQAALKARRIWVFGFRNGQILACYAHSLLQQLRSDVHLAVGTVAHLTEQLADVEAGDLALVMDFRRRSVLLPSLVEHLRGESVQMAFLTDGLESSLLRSQDIAFTVATRGEYLFDSHTGTLSLINYLVSRVALQAETQVARKLQKIESIHRSFQDLKSNN
;
A
#
# COMPACT_ATOMS: atom_id res chain seq x y z
N MET A 1 3.89 12.24 -17.21
CA MET A 1 3.63 10.95 -17.89
C MET A 1 4.29 9.85 -17.08
N VAL A 2 3.53 8.89 -16.56
CA VAL A 2 4.10 7.79 -15.75
C VAL A 2 4.76 6.80 -16.72
N ILE A 3 6.01 6.41 -16.49
CA ILE A 3 6.79 5.52 -17.37
C ILE A 3 6.04 4.20 -17.64
N LYS A 4 5.34 3.69 -16.62
CA LYS A 4 4.49 2.51 -16.75
C LYS A 4 3.43 2.69 -17.84
N ASP A 5 2.71 3.80 -17.82
CA ASP A 5 1.65 4.10 -18.80
C ASP A 5 2.23 4.20 -20.21
N SER A 6 3.39 4.87 -20.37
CA SER A 6 4.08 4.98 -21.66
C SER A 6 4.50 3.64 -22.26
N ILE A 7 4.84 2.65 -21.41
CA ILE A 7 5.18 1.30 -21.88
C ILE A 7 3.90 0.54 -22.26
N LEU A 8 2.84 0.64 -21.44
CA LEU A 8 1.56 -0.01 -21.70
C LEU A 8 0.91 0.49 -23.00
N ASP A 9 0.99 1.80 -23.27
CA ASP A 9 0.41 2.42 -24.47
C ASP A 9 1.01 1.90 -25.78
N ILE A 10 2.26 1.41 -25.76
CA ILE A 10 2.94 0.90 -26.96
C ILE A 10 3.11 -0.62 -26.96
N LEU A 11 2.67 -1.33 -25.93
CA LEU A 11 2.99 -2.74 -25.70
C LEU A 11 2.57 -3.66 -26.86
N ASP A 12 1.45 -3.34 -27.50
CA ASP A 12 0.88 -4.13 -28.59
C ASP A 12 1.56 -3.88 -29.95
N VAL A 13 2.32 -2.79 -30.09
CA VAL A 13 3.06 -2.46 -31.31
C VAL A 13 4.56 -2.77 -31.20
N LEU A 14 5.00 -3.34 -30.07
CA LEU A 14 6.40 -3.72 -29.87
C LEU A 14 6.76 -5.01 -30.63
N PRO A 15 7.91 -5.04 -31.34
CA PRO A 15 8.50 -6.28 -31.82
C PRO A 15 8.73 -7.29 -30.69
N SER A 16 8.67 -8.59 -30.98
CA SER A 16 8.75 -9.67 -29.97
C SER A 16 9.92 -9.55 -28.99
N ALA A 17 11.10 -9.10 -29.45
CA ALA A 17 12.25 -8.87 -28.59
C ALA A 17 12.10 -7.64 -27.69
N GLU A 18 11.56 -6.53 -28.21
CA GLU A 18 11.28 -5.34 -27.40
C GLU A 18 10.14 -5.57 -26.41
N ARG A 19 9.14 -6.41 -26.76
CA ARG A 19 8.05 -6.81 -25.87
C ARG A 19 8.56 -7.61 -24.66
N ARG A 20 9.46 -8.59 -24.87
CA ARG A 20 10.11 -9.30 -23.75
C ARG A 20 10.85 -8.35 -22.82
N LEU A 21 11.52 -7.34 -23.37
CA LEU A 21 12.18 -6.34 -22.56
C LEU A 21 11.19 -5.44 -21.82
N ALA A 22 10.09 -5.05 -22.46
CA ALA A 22 8.99 -4.33 -21.81
C ALA A 22 8.40 -5.12 -20.63
N ASP A 23 8.16 -6.41 -20.80
CA ASP A 23 7.65 -7.30 -19.74
C ASP A 23 8.63 -7.39 -18.56
N VAL A 24 9.94 -7.50 -18.83
CA VAL A 24 10.99 -7.49 -17.79
C VAL A 24 11.05 -6.14 -17.09
N VAL A 25 10.98 -5.03 -17.82
CA VAL A 25 11.00 -3.68 -17.26
C VAL A 25 9.77 -3.46 -16.39
N LEU A 26 8.57 -3.85 -16.85
CA LEU A 26 7.31 -3.72 -16.13
C LEU A 26 7.28 -4.56 -14.86
N SER A 27 7.84 -5.78 -14.88
CA SER A 27 7.88 -6.67 -13.71
C SER A 27 8.91 -6.27 -12.65
N HIS A 28 9.87 -5.40 -13.00
CA HIS A 28 10.92 -4.93 -12.10
C HIS A 28 10.83 -3.41 -11.90
N MET A 29 9.66 -2.80 -12.17
CA MET A 29 9.43 -1.37 -12.11
C MET A 29 9.83 -0.77 -10.77
N GLY A 30 9.64 -1.48 -9.64
CA GLY A 30 10.02 -1.04 -8.30
C GLY A 30 11.53 -1.06 -8.01
N GLN A 31 12.34 -1.70 -8.86
CA GLN A 31 13.78 -1.90 -8.67
C GLN A 31 14.63 -1.39 -9.85
N LEU A 32 14.05 -0.78 -10.89
CA LEU A 32 14.80 -0.31 -12.06
C LEU A 32 16.02 0.57 -11.75
N ALA A 33 15.99 1.31 -10.65
CA ALA A 33 17.12 2.12 -10.22
C ALA A 33 18.38 1.29 -9.85
N THR A 34 18.23 0.01 -9.51
CA THR A 34 19.33 -0.89 -9.15
C THR A 34 19.87 -1.70 -10.33
N TYR A 35 19.18 -1.70 -11.47
CA TYR A 35 19.59 -2.44 -12.66
C TYR A 35 20.38 -1.56 -13.66
N SER A 36 21.27 -2.21 -14.39
CA SER A 36 21.93 -1.73 -15.59
C SER A 36 21.14 -2.11 -16.85
N ALA A 37 21.44 -1.44 -17.98
CA ALA A 37 20.84 -1.77 -19.27
C ALA A 37 21.14 -3.22 -19.68
N GLN A 38 22.33 -3.69 -19.31
CA GLN A 38 22.82 -5.01 -19.64
C GLN A 38 22.07 -6.08 -18.83
N GLU A 39 21.90 -5.91 -17.53
CA GLU A 39 21.17 -6.86 -16.69
C GLU A 39 19.71 -7.02 -17.11
N LEU A 40 19.04 -5.93 -17.50
CA LEU A 40 17.67 -5.99 -18.01
C LEU A 40 17.61 -6.68 -19.39
N ALA A 41 18.59 -6.42 -20.26
CA ALA A 41 18.68 -7.07 -21.56
C ALA A 41 18.96 -8.58 -21.43
N GLU A 42 19.83 -8.98 -20.50
CA GLU A 42 20.14 -10.37 -20.18
C GLU A 42 18.90 -11.09 -19.62
N LYS A 43 18.19 -10.48 -18.65
CA LYS A 43 16.93 -11.00 -18.12
C LYS A 43 15.85 -11.18 -19.19
N ALA A 44 15.81 -10.30 -20.18
CA ALA A 44 14.86 -10.37 -21.29
C ALA A 44 15.31 -11.28 -22.45
N GLY A 45 16.53 -11.83 -22.40
CA GLY A 45 17.12 -12.61 -23.49
C GLY A 45 17.23 -11.80 -24.79
N VAL A 46 17.70 -10.55 -24.69
CA VAL A 46 17.86 -9.64 -25.84
C VAL A 46 19.25 -9.01 -25.89
N SER A 47 19.64 -8.54 -27.07
CA SER A 47 20.90 -7.80 -27.24
C SER A 47 20.82 -6.40 -26.62
N ALA A 48 21.97 -5.85 -26.21
CA ALA A 48 22.06 -4.45 -25.77
C ALA A 48 21.55 -3.45 -26.83
N ALA A 49 21.74 -3.76 -28.12
CA ALA A 49 21.23 -2.95 -29.22
C ALA A 49 19.69 -2.97 -29.31
N THR A 50 19.05 -4.07 -28.91
CA THR A 50 17.58 -4.13 -28.78
C THR A 50 17.12 -3.27 -27.61
N ALA A 51 17.83 -3.30 -26.47
CA ALA A 51 17.49 -2.49 -25.32
C ALA A 51 17.59 -0.98 -25.61
N VAL A 52 18.64 -0.54 -26.29
CA VAL A 52 18.78 0.87 -26.70
C VAL A 52 17.63 1.31 -27.62
N ARG A 53 17.22 0.46 -28.58
CA ARG A 53 16.09 0.75 -29.47
C ARG A 53 14.77 0.88 -28.72
N PHE A 54 14.52 0.00 -27.76
CA PHE A 54 13.34 0.05 -26.90
C PHE A 54 13.25 1.38 -26.13
N PHE A 55 14.31 1.79 -25.43
CA PHE A 55 14.28 3.05 -24.67
C PHE A 55 14.14 4.28 -25.57
N ARG A 56 14.71 4.25 -26.78
CA ARG A 56 14.49 5.30 -27.79
C ARG A 56 13.06 5.36 -28.31
N ARG A 57 12.41 4.21 -28.49
CA ARG A 57 10.99 4.15 -28.89
C ARG A 57 10.08 4.76 -27.82
N LEU A 58 10.45 4.62 -26.55
CA LEU A 58 9.78 5.27 -25.43
C LEU A 58 10.07 6.79 -25.31
N GLY A 59 10.88 7.35 -26.20
CA GLY A 59 11.23 8.78 -26.20
C GLY A 59 12.46 9.16 -25.38
N PHE A 60 13.26 8.20 -24.92
CA PHE A 60 14.49 8.45 -24.16
C PHE A 60 15.73 8.29 -25.05
N ASN A 61 16.77 9.09 -24.85
CA ASN A 61 18.04 9.00 -25.58
C ASN A 61 18.80 7.68 -25.31
N GLY A 62 18.45 6.98 -24.23
CA GLY A 62 18.91 5.64 -23.90
C GLY A 62 18.53 5.23 -22.48
N PHE A 63 19.05 4.08 -22.03
CA PHE A 63 18.73 3.54 -20.71
C PHE A 63 19.10 4.46 -19.55
N ASN A 64 20.20 5.22 -19.63
CA ASN A 64 20.61 6.09 -18.53
C ASN A 64 19.59 7.21 -18.27
N GLU A 65 19.07 7.84 -19.34
CA GLU A 65 18.02 8.85 -19.20
C GLU A 65 16.72 8.21 -18.71
N PHE A 66 16.30 7.09 -19.31
CA PHE A 66 15.17 6.31 -18.83
C PHE A 66 15.31 5.97 -17.34
N ARG A 67 16.50 5.54 -16.90
CA ARG A 67 16.78 5.18 -15.51
C ARG A 67 16.80 6.39 -14.59
N VAL A 68 17.25 7.56 -15.05
CA VAL A 68 17.16 8.80 -14.27
C VAL A 68 15.69 9.20 -14.10
N THR A 69 14.91 9.22 -15.18
CA THR A 69 13.47 9.53 -15.11
C THR A 69 12.71 8.48 -14.30
N ALA A 70 13.03 7.19 -14.47
CA ALA A 70 12.50 6.10 -13.65
C ALA A 70 12.89 6.31 -12.20
N ARG A 71 14.15 6.62 -11.90
CA ARG A 71 14.61 6.94 -10.55
C ARG A 71 14.03 8.23 -10.00
N GLU A 72 13.54 9.17 -10.80
CA GLU A 72 12.83 10.36 -10.34
C GLU A 72 11.36 10.05 -10.03
N GLN A 73 10.72 9.25 -10.88
CA GLN A 73 9.35 8.77 -10.66
C GLN A 73 9.26 7.75 -9.52
N MET A 74 10.27 6.91 -9.39
CA MET A 74 10.49 5.96 -8.29
C MET A 74 11.24 6.61 -7.11
N GLY A 75 11.70 7.85 -7.30
CA GLY A 75 12.66 8.55 -6.45
C GLY A 75 12.07 9.06 -5.18
N ASP A 76 12.02 8.19 -4.19
CA ASP A 76 11.80 8.47 -2.78
C ASP A 76 10.50 9.22 -2.44
N GLY A 77 9.64 9.54 -3.44
CA GLY A 77 8.40 10.31 -3.26
C GLY A 77 8.58 11.56 -2.40
N ALA A 78 9.81 12.09 -2.30
CA ALA A 78 10.17 13.00 -1.23
C ALA A 78 9.45 14.32 -1.48
N PRO A 79 8.60 14.79 -0.54
CA PRO A 79 7.81 16.00 -0.73
C PRO A 79 8.64 17.18 -1.23
N PHE A 80 9.87 17.34 -0.72
CA PHE A 80 10.77 18.41 -1.14
C PHE A 80 11.11 18.41 -2.64
N LYS A 81 11.29 17.24 -3.27
CA LYS A 81 11.54 17.16 -4.71
C LYS A 81 10.30 17.56 -5.52
N ARG A 82 9.12 17.11 -5.08
CA ARG A 82 7.84 17.51 -5.70
C ARG A 82 7.59 19.00 -5.56
N LEU A 83 7.85 19.56 -4.37
CA LEU A 83 7.75 20.98 -4.11
C LEU A 83 8.64 21.79 -5.07
N HIS A 84 9.91 21.43 -5.20
CA HIS A 84 10.81 22.09 -6.14
C HIS A 84 10.32 22.05 -7.58
N SER A 85 9.88 20.88 -8.06
CA SER A 85 9.32 20.72 -9.41
C SER A 85 8.08 21.59 -9.64
N MET A 86 7.20 21.70 -8.63
CA MET A 86 5.99 22.53 -8.74
C MET A 86 6.33 24.01 -8.75
N SER A 87 7.24 24.45 -7.88
CA SER A 87 7.71 25.83 -7.81
C SER A 87 8.41 26.27 -9.10
N SER A 88 9.27 25.41 -9.68
CA SER A 88 9.95 25.72 -10.94
C SER A 88 9.02 25.77 -12.15
N SER A 89 7.92 25.02 -12.10
CA SER A 89 6.94 24.93 -13.19
C SER A 89 5.80 25.97 -13.07
N GLY A 90 5.79 26.78 -12.01
CA GLY A 90 4.74 27.77 -11.76
C GLY A 90 3.36 27.17 -11.46
N ILE A 91 3.30 25.90 -11.04
CA ILE A 91 2.04 25.20 -10.77
C ILE A 91 1.37 25.85 -9.55
N GLN A 92 0.15 26.37 -9.75
CA GLN A 92 -0.71 26.82 -8.67
C GLN A 92 -1.66 25.69 -8.24
N ALA A 93 -1.78 25.48 -6.93
CA ALA A 93 -2.69 24.46 -6.40
C ALA A 93 -4.15 24.83 -6.70
N ASN A 94 -4.86 23.94 -7.38
CA ASN A 94 -6.29 24.01 -7.65
C ASN A 94 -7.02 22.83 -7.00
N MET A 95 -8.22 23.09 -6.49
CA MET A 95 -9.05 22.10 -5.81
C MET A 95 -9.59 21.02 -6.76
N SER A 96 -9.97 21.36 -7.99
CA SER A 96 -10.64 20.40 -8.89
C SER A 96 -9.74 19.23 -9.31
N PRO A 97 -8.48 19.43 -9.74
CA PRO A 97 -7.55 18.32 -10.00
C PRO A 97 -7.29 17.46 -8.75
N PHE A 98 -7.20 18.10 -7.57
CA PHE A 98 -6.99 17.40 -6.30
C PHE A 98 -8.15 16.45 -5.98
N ILE A 99 -9.39 16.94 -6.04
CA ILE A 99 -10.58 16.12 -5.78
C ILE A 99 -10.67 14.98 -6.80
N ASN A 100 -10.42 15.27 -8.08
CA ASN A 100 -10.47 14.24 -9.13
C ASN A 100 -9.43 13.14 -8.88
N ALA A 101 -8.22 13.49 -8.43
CA ALA A 101 -7.19 12.52 -8.07
C ALA A 101 -7.63 11.64 -6.88
N ASP A 102 -8.26 12.22 -5.86
CA ASP A 102 -8.78 11.47 -4.71
C ASP A 102 -9.92 10.52 -5.09
N VAL A 103 -10.88 10.97 -5.90
CA VAL A 103 -11.96 10.11 -6.43
C VAL A 103 -11.39 8.96 -7.27
N GLN A 104 -10.36 9.25 -8.07
CA GLN A 104 -9.68 8.22 -8.85
C GLN A 104 -8.94 7.22 -7.96
N ASN A 105 -8.30 7.66 -6.87
CA ASN A 105 -7.63 6.77 -5.93
C ASN A 105 -8.61 5.81 -5.25
N ILE A 106 -9.79 6.30 -4.84
CA ILE A 106 -10.85 5.43 -4.30
C ILE A 106 -11.27 4.41 -5.37
N SER A 107 -11.67 4.88 -6.56
CA SER A 107 -12.12 4.00 -7.65
C SER A 107 -11.08 2.93 -7.99
N THR A 108 -9.81 3.33 -8.17
CA THR A 108 -8.70 2.44 -8.53
C THR A 108 -8.41 1.42 -7.43
N THR A 109 -8.53 1.81 -6.16
CA THR A 109 -8.32 0.91 -5.01
C THR A 109 -9.31 -0.25 -5.05
N PHE A 110 -10.59 0.00 -5.33
CA PHE A 110 -11.62 -1.03 -5.33
C PHE A 110 -11.68 -1.86 -6.62
N GLN A 111 -11.15 -1.37 -7.74
CA GLN A 111 -11.19 -2.07 -9.04
C GLN A 111 -10.57 -3.47 -9.03
N ASN A 112 -9.50 -3.68 -8.26
CA ASN A 112 -8.76 -4.95 -8.24
C ASN A 112 -9.08 -5.82 -7.01
N ILE A 113 -10.03 -5.41 -6.18
CA ILE A 113 -10.43 -6.16 -4.99
C ILE A 113 -11.51 -7.15 -5.39
N THR A 114 -11.20 -8.44 -5.25
CA THR A 114 -12.14 -9.52 -5.51
C THR A 114 -12.89 -9.89 -4.23
N GLU A 115 -14.06 -10.52 -4.40
CA GLU A 115 -14.82 -11.05 -3.27
C GLU A 115 -14.00 -12.09 -2.46
N GLN A 116 -13.14 -12.86 -3.13
CA GLN A 116 -12.25 -13.80 -2.47
C GLN A 116 -11.22 -13.10 -1.55
N HIS A 117 -10.66 -11.96 -1.96
CA HIS A 117 -9.76 -11.19 -1.10
C HIS A 117 -10.48 -10.71 0.16
N LEU A 118 -11.71 -10.20 -0.01
CA LEU A 118 -12.56 -9.73 1.09
C LEU A 118 -12.93 -10.86 2.04
N GLU A 119 -13.32 -12.02 1.52
CA GLU A 119 -13.69 -13.18 2.32
C GLU A 119 -12.49 -13.73 3.09
N ASN A 120 -11.32 -13.84 2.44
CA ASN A 120 -10.09 -14.27 3.11
C ASN A 120 -9.74 -13.37 4.30
N PHE A 121 -9.80 -12.05 4.12
CA PHE A 121 -9.56 -11.11 5.21
C PHE A 121 -10.61 -11.24 6.32
N THR A 122 -11.88 -11.30 5.93
CA THR A 122 -12.99 -11.34 6.89
C THR A 122 -12.90 -12.60 7.76
N GLN A 123 -12.68 -13.77 7.15
CA GLN A 123 -12.50 -15.03 7.87
C GLN A 123 -11.26 -15.03 8.77
N ALA A 124 -10.13 -14.49 8.29
CA ALA A 124 -8.94 -14.35 9.10
C ALA A 124 -9.21 -13.46 10.33
N ALA A 125 -9.86 -12.32 10.14
CA ALA A 125 -10.16 -11.37 11.22
C ALA A 125 -11.16 -11.93 12.24
N LEU A 126 -12.13 -12.75 11.81
CA LEU A 126 -13.10 -13.40 12.70
C LEU A 126 -12.47 -14.52 13.53
N LYS A 127 -11.60 -15.33 12.91
CA LYS A 127 -10.97 -16.49 13.55
C LYS A 127 -9.74 -16.15 14.38
N ALA A 128 -9.12 -15.00 14.12
CA ALA A 128 -7.91 -14.57 14.80
C ALA A 128 -8.11 -14.52 16.33
N ARG A 129 -7.12 -15.00 17.07
CA ARG A 129 -7.05 -14.88 18.53
C ARG A 129 -6.87 -13.41 18.94
N ARG A 130 -5.88 -12.74 18.36
CA ARG A 130 -5.67 -11.28 18.45
C ARG A 130 -5.47 -10.67 17.08
N ILE A 131 -5.79 -9.39 16.93
CA ILE A 131 -5.43 -8.62 15.74
C ILE A 131 -4.37 -7.60 16.10
N TRP A 132 -3.23 -7.66 15.42
CA TRP A 132 -2.17 -6.68 15.52
C TRP A 132 -2.22 -5.74 14.32
N VAL A 133 -2.17 -4.44 14.55
CA VAL A 133 -2.14 -3.44 13.49
C VAL A 133 -0.80 -2.73 13.53
N PHE A 134 -0.04 -2.85 12.45
CA PHE A 134 1.30 -2.30 12.32
C PHE A 134 1.33 -1.18 11.28
N GLY A 135 1.94 -0.05 11.66
CA GLY A 135 2.15 1.05 10.74
C GLY A 135 3.30 1.95 11.16
N PHE A 136 4.13 2.34 10.19
CA PHE A 136 5.25 3.25 10.40
C PHE A 136 5.03 4.55 9.61
N ARG A 137 5.58 5.66 10.12
CA ARG A 137 5.50 6.98 9.45
C ARG A 137 4.03 7.34 9.15
N ASN A 138 3.68 7.68 7.92
CA ASN A 138 2.29 7.99 7.56
C ASN A 138 1.34 6.78 7.72
N GLY A 139 1.86 5.56 7.56
CA GLY A 139 1.10 4.33 7.79
C GLY A 139 0.66 4.17 9.25
N GLN A 140 1.33 4.82 10.21
CA GLN A 140 0.92 4.84 11.61
C GLN A 140 -0.49 5.43 11.77
N ILE A 141 -0.82 6.51 11.06
CA ILE A 141 -2.13 7.17 11.17
C ILE A 141 -3.24 6.24 10.68
N LEU A 142 -2.99 5.53 9.60
CA LEU A 142 -3.90 4.54 9.03
C LEU A 142 -4.05 3.32 9.94
N ALA A 143 -2.96 2.87 10.56
CA ALA A 143 -2.97 1.82 11.58
C ALA A 143 -3.80 2.23 12.80
N CYS A 144 -3.63 3.45 13.31
CA CYS A 144 -4.44 4.00 14.41
C CYS A 144 -5.93 4.00 14.06
N TYR A 145 -6.29 4.41 12.83
CA TYR A 145 -7.67 4.43 12.38
C TYR A 145 -8.27 3.02 12.28
N ALA A 146 -7.55 2.08 11.66
CA ALA A 146 -7.97 0.68 11.57
C ALA A 146 -8.14 0.05 12.97
N HIS A 147 -7.18 0.29 13.88
CA HIS A 147 -7.26 -0.14 15.27
C HIS A 147 -8.48 0.43 15.98
N SER A 148 -8.74 1.73 15.85
CA SER A 148 -9.88 2.40 16.49
C SER A 148 -11.23 1.84 16.03
N LEU A 149 -11.35 1.47 14.75
CA LEU A 149 -12.56 0.81 14.24
C LEU A 149 -12.63 -0.63 14.75
N LEU A 150 -11.60 -1.44 14.56
CA LEU A 150 -11.57 -2.86 14.97
C LEU A 150 -11.80 -3.04 16.48
N GLN A 151 -11.31 -2.12 17.31
CA GLN A 151 -11.50 -2.17 18.76
C GLN A 151 -12.96 -1.97 19.16
N GLN A 152 -13.81 -1.34 18.33
CA GLN A 152 -15.25 -1.28 18.58
C GLN A 152 -15.94 -2.64 18.35
N LEU A 153 -15.36 -3.50 17.49
CA LEU A 153 -15.92 -4.80 17.14
C LEU A 153 -15.50 -5.91 18.10
N ARG A 154 -14.24 -5.91 18.54
CA ARG A 154 -13.65 -6.99 19.38
C ARG A 154 -12.61 -6.48 20.38
N SER A 155 -12.35 -7.25 21.43
CA SER A 155 -11.58 -6.80 22.60
C SER A 155 -10.06 -6.80 22.39
N ASP A 156 -9.52 -7.82 21.72
CA ASP A 156 -8.08 -8.04 21.59
C ASP A 156 -7.55 -7.53 20.24
N VAL A 157 -7.44 -6.20 20.15
CA VAL A 157 -6.85 -5.50 19.02
C VAL A 157 -5.73 -4.61 19.52
N HIS A 158 -4.52 -4.86 19.05
CA HIS A 158 -3.30 -4.21 19.51
C HIS A 158 -2.74 -3.32 18.41
N LEU A 159 -2.44 -2.08 18.78
CA LEU A 159 -1.76 -1.14 17.90
C LEU A 159 -0.27 -1.19 18.21
N ALA A 160 0.53 -1.62 17.24
CA ALA A 160 1.97 -1.62 17.32
C ALA A 160 2.51 -0.47 16.48
N VAL A 161 2.58 0.70 17.11
CA VAL A 161 3.07 1.95 16.53
C VAL A 161 4.10 2.57 17.47
N GLY A 162 5.26 2.99 16.97
CA GLY A 162 6.23 3.72 17.80
C GLY A 162 7.70 3.41 17.52
N THR A 163 8.54 3.93 18.41
CA THR A 163 10.00 3.74 18.43
C THR A 163 10.37 2.28 18.70
N VAL A 164 11.55 1.86 18.25
CA VAL A 164 12.04 0.46 18.32
C VAL A 164 11.88 -0.16 19.71
N ALA A 165 12.09 0.62 20.77
CA ALA A 165 12.13 0.19 22.16
C ALA A 165 10.79 -0.23 22.79
N HIS A 166 9.67 -0.11 22.08
CA HIS A 166 8.39 -0.68 22.52
C HIS A 166 7.87 -1.76 21.56
N LEU A 167 8.40 -1.79 20.33
CA LEU A 167 7.98 -2.75 19.33
C LEU A 167 8.46 -4.16 19.70
N THR A 168 9.67 -4.30 20.22
CA THR A 168 10.25 -5.62 20.57
C THR A 168 9.47 -6.34 21.65
N GLU A 169 9.05 -5.63 22.70
CA GLU A 169 8.27 -6.14 23.81
C GLU A 169 6.88 -6.56 23.36
N GLN A 170 6.24 -5.76 22.49
CA GLN A 170 4.96 -6.12 21.88
C GLN A 170 5.07 -7.34 20.97
N LEU A 171 6.17 -7.46 20.21
CA LEU A 171 6.40 -8.60 19.32
C LEU A 171 6.65 -9.92 20.07
N ALA A 172 7.03 -9.87 21.35
CA ALA A 172 7.15 -11.05 22.19
C ALA A 172 5.78 -11.69 22.53
N ASP A 173 4.69 -10.91 22.45
CA ASP A 173 3.32 -11.39 22.72
C ASP A 173 2.61 -11.92 21.45
N VAL A 174 3.26 -11.84 20.30
CA VAL A 174 2.76 -12.32 19.02
C VAL A 174 2.95 -13.83 18.94
N GLU A 175 1.91 -14.55 18.54
CA GLU A 175 1.96 -16.01 18.38
C GLU A 175 1.08 -16.48 17.22
N ALA A 176 1.23 -17.75 16.87
CA ALA A 176 0.39 -18.42 15.89
C ALA A 176 -1.10 -18.32 16.24
N GLY A 177 -1.93 -18.07 15.22
CA GLY A 177 -3.37 -17.83 15.39
C GLY A 177 -3.75 -16.35 15.54
N ASP A 178 -2.77 -15.46 15.66
CA ASP A 178 -3.01 -14.02 15.50
C ASP A 178 -3.11 -13.62 14.02
N LEU A 179 -3.70 -12.46 13.77
CA LEU A 179 -3.71 -11.78 12.47
C LEU A 179 -2.93 -10.47 12.57
N ALA A 180 -1.98 -10.26 11.67
CA ALA A 180 -1.27 -9.00 11.53
C ALA A 180 -1.78 -8.20 10.31
N LEU A 181 -2.35 -7.03 10.56
CA LEU A 181 -2.69 -6.04 9.54
C LEU A 181 -1.54 -5.05 9.39
N VAL A 182 -0.84 -5.10 8.26
CA VAL A 182 0.42 -4.38 8.02
C VAL A 182 0.24 -3.29 6.96
N MET A 183 0.59 -2.06 7.33
CA MET A 183 0.63 -0.92 6.42
C MET A 183 1.97 -0.88 5.67
N ASP A 184 1.95 -1.18 4.38
CA ASP A 184 3.15 -1.27 3.53
C ASP A 184 3.13 -0.26 2.38
N PHE A 185 3.51 0.99 2.67
CA PHE A 185 3.56 2.08 1.67
C PHE A 185 4.98 2.46 1.29
N ARG A 186 5.14 3.16 0.16
CA ARG A 186 6.42 3.73 -0.28
C ARG A 186 7.10 4.54 0.82
N ARG A 187 8.43 4.65 0.71
CA ARG A 187 9.33 5.19 1.74
C ARG A 187 9.23 4.41 3.06
N ARG A 188 9.24 3.08 2.92
CA ARG A 188 9.15 2.08 3.98
C ARG A 188 10.15 2.35 5.10
N SER A 189 9.72 2.10 6.33
CA SER A 189 10.64 2.04 7.47
C SER A 189 11.63 0.90 7.26
N VAL A 190 12.89 1.11 7.65
CA VAL A 190 13.91 0.05 7.67
C VAL A 190 13.56 -1.09 8.64
N LEU A 191 12.61 -0.86 9.56
CA LEU A 191 12.13 -1.86 10.51
C LEU A 191 11.08 -2.80 9.91
N LEU A 192 10.37 -2.36 8.85
CA LEU A 192 9.23 -3.12 8.31
C LEU A 192 9.64 -4.51 7.76
N PRO A 193 10.77 -4.68 7.04
CA PRO A 193 11.22 -5.99 6.63
C PRO A 193 11.50 -6.94 7.80
N SER A 194 12.21 -6.47 8.83
CA SER A 194 12.53 -7.28 10.02
C SER A 194 11.28 -7.66 10.80
N LEU A 195 10.31 -6.75 10.91
CA LEU A 195 9.00 -7.04 11.48
C LEU A 195 8.29 -8.16 10.72
N VAL A 196 8.21 -8.06 9.39
CA VAL A 196 7.53 -9.06 8.56
C VAL A 196 8.20 -10.43 8.67
N GLU A 197 9.53 -10.49 8.70
CA GLU A 197 10.26 -11.75 8.90
C GLU A 197 10.03 -12.34 10.30
N HIS A 198 9.95 -11.52 11.36
CA HIS A 198 9.58 -11.99 12.70
C HIS A 198 8.18 -12.61 12.73
N LEU A 199 7.17 -11.90 12.21
CA LEU A 199 5.79 -12.38 12.15
C LEU A 199 5.66 -13.71 11.39
N ARG A 200 6.49 -13.90 10.36
CA ARG A 200 6.58 -15.16 9.61
C ARG A 200 7.20 -16.29 10.43
N GLY A 201 8.25 -16.00 11.19
CA GLY A 201 8.86 -16.96 12.12
C GLY A 201 7.82 -17.51 13.10
N GLU A 202 6.92 -16.65 13.58
CA GLU A 202 5.82 -17.01 14.48
C GLU A 202 4.58 -17.60 13.77
N SER A 203 4.66 -17.82 12.45
CA SER A 203 3.55 -18.37 11.64
C SER A 203 2.25 -17.56 11.73
N VAL A 204 2.35 -16.24 11.88
CA VAL A 204 1.21 -15.33 11.95
C VAL A 204 0.62 -15.13 10.56
N GLN A 205 -0.71 -15.14 10.46
CA GLN A 205 -1.38 -14.79 9.21
C GLN A 205 -1.28 -13.28 9.00
N MET A 206 -0.88 -12.84 7.79
CA MET A 206 -0.70 -11.43 7.49
C MET A 206 -1.68 -10.94 6.43
N ALA A 207 -2.21 -9.73 6.67
CA ALA A 207 -2.95 -8.93 5.72
C ALA A 207 -2.20 -7.62 5.47
N PHE A 208 -1.92 -7.30 4.22
CA PHE A 208 -1.20 -6.10 3.81
C PHE A 208 -2.12 -5.10 3.14
N LEU A 209 -2.02 -3.82 3.53
CA LEU A 209 -2.49 -2.69 2.71
C LEU A 209 -1.25 -2.05 2.08
N THR A 210 -1.13 -2.12 0.76
CA THR A 210 0.10 -1.72 0.06
C THR A 210 -0.14 -0.90 -1.18
N ASP A 211 0.75 0.03 -1.50
CA ASP A 211 0.68 0.85 -2.72
C ASP A 211 1.38 0.21 -3.94
N GLY A 212 1.82 -1.04 -3.85
CA GLY A 212 2.32 -1.80 -5.00
C GLY A 212 2.49 -3.29 -4.75
N LEU A 213 2.00 -4.11 -5.70
CA LEU A 213 2.13 -5.58 -5.67
C LEU A 213 3.58 -6.08 -5.81
N GLU A 214 4.50 -5.24 -6.29
CA GLU A 214 5.93 -5.55 -6.38
C GLU A 214 6.68 -5.38 -5.05
N SER A 215 5.96 -5.21 -3.94
CA SER A 215 6.58 -5.21 -2.62
C SER A 215 7.32 -6.53 -2.42
N SER A 216 8.64 -6.45 -2.19
CA SER A 216 9.48 -7.61 -1.87
C SER A 216 9.08 -8.28 -0.55
N LEU A 217 8.16 -7.66 0.20
CA LEU A 217 7.64 -8.18 1.44
C LEU A 217 6.44 -9.11 1.24
N LEU A 218 5.81 -9.18 0.06
CA LEU A 218 4.65 -10.04 -0.15
C LEU A 218 5.05 -11.47 -0.54
N ARG A 219 4.36 -12.47 0.01
CA ARG A 219 4.40 -13.88 -0.43
C ARG A 219 3.01 -14.31 -0.91
N SER A 220 2.95 -15.39 -1.68
CA SER A 220 1.69 -15.88 -2.30
C SER A 220 0.59 -16.28 -1.31
N GLN A 221 0.96 -16.57 -0.05
CA GLN A 221 0.04 -16.95 1.03
C GLN A 221 -0.55 -15.74 1.77
N ASP A 222 0.01 -14.54 1.55
CA ASP A 222 -0.39 -13.33 2.27
C ASP A 222 -1.70 -12.78 1.68
N ILE A 223 -2.54 -12.22 2.53
CA ILE A 223 -3.73 -11.49 2.08
C ILE A 223 -3.26 -10.09 1.71
N ALA A 224 -3.34 -9.69 0.45
CA ALA A 224 -2.82 -8.39 0.02
C ALA A 224 -3.89 -7.56 -0.68
N PHE A 225 -4.05 -6.31 -0.25
CA PHE A 225 -4.86 -5.31 -0.90
C PHE A 225 -3.97 -4.21 -1.46
N THR A 226 -4.03 -4.04 -2.79
CA THR A 226 -3.35 -2.93 -3.45
C THR A 226 -4.22 -1.68 -3.40
N VAL A 227 -3.67 -0.59 -2.88
CA VAL A 227 -4.34 0.69 -2.73
C VAL A 227 -3.65 1.74 -3.59
N ALA A 228 -4.43 2.62 -4.22
CA ALA A 228 -3.86 3.73 -4.97
C ALA A 228 -3.54 4.90 -4.02
N THR A 229 -2.28 5.34 -4.00
CA THR A 229 -1.80 6.42 -3.11
C THR A 229 -1.34 7.68 -3.84
N ARG A 230 -1.77 7.86 -5.10
CA ARG A 230 -1.27 8.94 -5.95
C ARG A 230 -1.69 10.30 -5.41
N GLY A 231 -0.72 11.08 -4.94
CA GLY A 231 -0.90 12.49 -4.62
C GLY A 231 -0.89 13.38 -5.87
N GLU A 232 -1.82 14.32 -5.98
CA GLU A 232 -1.84 15.32 -7.06
C GLU A 232 -0.70 16.34 -6.93
N TYR A 233 -0.38 16.73 -5.69
CA TYR A 233 0.62 17.74 -5.40
C TYR A 233 1.75 17.17 -4.51
N LEU A 234 1.97 17.82 -3.37
CA LEU A 234 3.14 17.62 -2.52
C LEU A 234 3.18 16.25 -1.83
N PHE A 235 2.03 15.78 -1.35
CA PHE A 235 1.92 14.58 -0.52
C PHE A 235 1.11 13.49 -1.22
N ASP A 236 1.44 12.24 -0.90
CA ASP A 236 0.63 11.10 -1.30
C ASP A 236 -0.75 11.16 -0.65
N SER A 237 -1.77 10.65 -1.35
CA SER A 237 -3.14 10.57 -0.85
C SER A 237 -3.43 9.18 -0.32
N HIS A 238 -4.11 9.08 0.82
CA HIS A 238 -4.49 7.79 1.41
C HIS A 238 -6.01 7.62 1.50
N THR A 239 -6.78 8.39 0.72
CA THR A 239 -8.25 8.34 0.70
C THR A 239 -8.80 6.96 0.34
N GLY A 240 -8.20 6.32 -0.68
CA GLY A 240 -8.53 4.94 -1.04
C GLY A 240 -8.27 3.94 0.10
N THR A 241 -7.14 4.08 0.79
CA THR A 241 -6.79 3.23 1.95
C THR A 241 -7.74 3.42 3.12
N LEU A 242 -8.08 4.66 3.47
CA LEU A 242 -9.04 4.98 4.53
C LEU A 242 -10.41 4.38 4.23
N SER A 243 -10.88 4.53 2.99
CA SER A 243 -12.15 3.96 2.53
C SER A 243 -12.13 2.43 2.60
N LEU A 244 -11.04 1.79 2.17
CA LEU A 244 -10.88 0.35 2.24
C LEU A 244 -10.85 -0.17 3.68
N ILE A 245 -10.12 0.48 4.59
CA ILE A 245 -10.10 0.11 6.01
C ILE A 245 -11.52 0.10 6.57
N ASN A 246 -12.29 1.17 6.33
CA ASN A 246 -13.67 1.26 6.79
C ASN A 246 -14.53 0.13 6.20
N TYR A 247 -14.41 -0.14 4.90
CA TYR A 247 -15.15 -1.21 4.24
C TYR A 247 -14.81 -2.60 4.79
N LEU A 248 -13.52 -2.91 4.96
CA LEU A 248 -13.05 -4.19 5.52
C LEU A 248 -13.57 -4.42 6.94
N VAL A 249 -13.49 -3.40 7.79
CA VAL A 249 -13.99 -3.49 9.17
C VAL A 249 -15.51 -3.62 9.19
N SER A 250 -16.23 -2.89 8.33
CA SER A 250 -17.68 -3.00 8.19
C SER A 250 -18.11 -4.41 7.75
N ARG A 251 -17.37 -5.03 6.81
CA ARG A 251 -17.59 -6.42 6.39
C ARG A 251 -17.43 -7.41 7.55
N VAL A 252 -16.38 -7.25 8.37
CA VAL A 252 -16.19 -8.06 9.59
C VAL A 252 -17.35 -7.85 10.58
N ALA A 253 -17.81 -6.61 10.75
CA ALA A 253 -18.92 -6.30 11.65
C ALA A 253 -20.21 -7.01 11.24
N LEU A 254 -20.53 -7.02 9.93
CA LEU A 254 -21.73 -7.65 9.39
C LEU A 254 -21.74 -9.18 9.55
N GLN A 255 -20.58 -9.83 9.52
CA GLN A 255 -20.48 -11.28 9.75
C GLN A 255 -20.49 -11.67 11.25
N ALA A 256 -20.28 -10.71 12.16
CA ALA A 256 -20.28 -10.92 13.62
C ALA A 256 -21.38 -10.12 14.34
N GLU A 257 -22.52 -9.89 13.66
CA GLU A 257 -23.56 -8.92 14.04
C GLU A 257 -23.93 -8.98 15.52
N THR A 258 -24.26 -10.16 16.05
CA THR A 258 -24.70 -10.30 17.45
C THR A 258 -23.62 -9.91 18.47
N GLN A 259 -22.37 -10.32 18.25
CA GLN A 259 -21.27 -10.01 19.15
C GLN A 259 -20.93 -8.51 19.10
N VAL A 260 -20.89 -7.95 17.89
CA VAL A 260 -20.57 -6.55 17.64
C VAL A 260 -21.66 -5.65 18.21
N ALA A 261 -22.94 -5.96 17.98
CA ALA A 261 -24.07 -5.20 18.51
C ALA A 261 -24.03 -5.12 20.04
N ARG A 262 -23.74 -6.24 20.74
CA ARG A 262 -23.59 -6.24 22.21
C ARG A 262 -22.45 -5.33 22.67
N LYS A 263 -21.30 -5.36 21.98
CA LYS A 263 -20.17 -4.51 22.33
C LYS A 263 -20.46 -3.03 22.08
N LEU A 264 -21.05 -2.69 20.94
CA LEU A 264 -21.45 -1.32 20.61
C LEU A 264 -22.49 -0.77 21.59
N GLN A 265 -23.49 -1.57 21.98
CA GLN A 265 -24.45 -1.18 23.02
C GLN A 265 -23.76 -0.90 24.37
N LYS A 266 -22.77 -1.70 24.74
CA LYS A 266 -21.98 -1.45 25.96
C LYS A 266 -21.17 -0.15 25.86
N ILE A 267 -20.55 0.12 24.70
CA ILE A 267 -19.82 1.37 24.44
C ILE A 267 -20.77 2.58 24.55
N GLU A 268 -21.93 2.52 23.90
CA GLU A 268 -22.96 3.56 23.95
C GLU A 268 -23.46 3.81 25.39
N SER A 269 -23.65 2.76 26.18
CA SER A 269 -24.00 2.91 27.60
C SER A 269 -22.93 3.64 28.41
N ILE A 270 -21.65 3.43 28.09
CA ILE A 270 -20.53 4.10 28.76
C ILE A 270 -20.49 5.58 28.34
N HIS A 271 -20.64 5.89 27.05
CA HIS A 271 -20.71 7.28 26.59
C HIS A 271 -21.84 8.06 27.27
N ARG A 272 -23.03 7.46 27.39
CA ARG A 272 -24.14 8.06 28.15
C ARG A 272 -23.80 8.29 29.62
N SER A 273 -23.09 7.36 30.25
CA SER A 273 -22.62 7.51 31.63
C SER A 273 -21.59 8.61 31.78
N PHE A 274 -20.73 8.83 30.78
CA PHE A 274 -19.67 9.84 30.82
C PHE A 274 -20.15 11.22 30.33
N GLN A 275 -21.29 11.28 29.63
CA GLN A 275 -21.81 12.49 28.99
C GLN A 275 -20.78 13.16 28.05
N ASP A 276 -19.94 12.34 27.41
CA ASP A 276 -18.84 12.78 26.56
C ASP A 276 -19.27 13.04 25.11
N LEU A 277 -20.43 12.51 24.70
CA LEU A 277 -21.04 12.75 23.39
C LEU A 277 -22.32 13.60 23.52
N LYS A 278 -22.47 14.58 22.62
CA LYS A 278 -23.74 15.31 22.48
C LYS A 278 -24.78 14.33 21.94
N SER A 279 -25.83 14.05 22.71
CA SER A 279 -27.01 13.40 22.16
C SER A 279 -27.69 14.38 21.19
N ASN A 280 -27.75 14.03 19.91
CA ASN A 280 -28.65 14.72 18.99
C ASN A 280 -30.08 14.28 19.33
N ASN A 281 -30.76 15.06 20.17
CA ASN A 281 -32.22 15.07 20.22
C ASN A 281 -32.76 15.84 19.02
#